data_AF-A0A0P1E8V5-F1
#
_entry.id   AF-A0A0P1E8V5-F1
#
_cell.length_a   1.000
_cell.length_b   1.000
_cell.length_c   1.000
_cell.angle_alpha   90.00
_cell.angle_beta   90.00
_cell.angle_gamma   90.00
#
_symmetry.space_group_name_H-M   'P 1'
#
loop_
_entity.id
_entity.type
_entity.pdbx_description
1 polymer ?
#
loop_
_entity_poly.entity_id
_entity_poly.type
_entity_poly.pdbx_seq_one_letter_code
_entity_poly.pdbx_strand_id
1 'polypeptide(L)'
;MLVKVSFWLLYVASLILLEGCSAVIPEDDPTNFKDRAVTRASGGVQVRSAVLSPEESLYNLGYPLATKDIQPIWVEIKNDESTSFFLMLINVDANYFSPSEVAWKFRSYESPDVPKANTLAQRADYFYEKHIPVRIPARSSVSGFVYTNLDPGRKAYTIEVMGRNEVRSLDFFQAVPGFEADYQRVDFRSLHASADRRDLSLNELRRYLEKLPCCASGGDRRTDGDPLNLVFVGEGRKIMAALARRGWDLTETTRASSVGRMVASSVFKSQYRTSPISPLFLFGREQDIALQKVRRNVDERNHMRIWRAPLNMNGEPVWVGQVSRDIGVKLSGVTVVTHKIDPLVDEARLYVTLDMIASRSLRALGHVSGVGPAGRGSGRVNYTRDPYYTDGNRVVLFVSSDRVLTKDIKYLEWEEPQSSRPRN
;
A
#
# COMPACT_ATOMS: atom_id res chain seq x y z
N MET A 1 16.73 2.28 -70.03
CA MET A 1 16.47 0.87 -69.70
C MET A 1 17.47 0.42 -68.65
N LEU A 2 17.10 0.54 -67.37
CA LEU A 2 17.62 -0.24 -66.22
C LEU A 2 16.99 0.36 -64.95
N VAL A 3 16.14 -0.45 -64.34
CA VAL A 3 15.34 -0.18 -63.16
C VAL A 3 16.23 -0.24 -61.92
N LYS A 4 16.17 0.77 -61.06
CA LYS A 4 16.54 0.66 -59.64
C LYS A 4 15.45 1.29 -58.79
N VAL A 5 14.62 0.44 -58.23
CA VAL A 5 13.69 0.73 -57.15
C VAL A 5 14.50 0.82 -55.86
N SER A 6 14.55 2.01 -55.24
CA SER A 6 15.06 2.18 -53.89
C SER A 6 13.90 2.43 -52.95
N PHE A 7 13.61 1.42 -52.12
CA PHE A 7 12.73 1.49 -50.96
C PHE A 7 13.30 2.50 -49.95
N TRP A 8 12.60 3.61 -49.74
CA TRP A 8 12.80 4.47 -48.59
C TRP A 8 11.95 3.95 -47.43
N LEU A 9 12.59 3.32 -46.44
CA LEU A 9 11.97 3.10 -45.13
C LEU A 9 11.91 4.44 -44.39
N LEU A 10 10.71 5.01 -44.32
CA LEU A 10 10.38 6.11 -43.41
C LEU A 10 10.37 5.57 -41.97
N TYR A 11 11.48 5.76 -41.25
CA TYR A 11 11.49 5.67 -39.80
C TYR A 11 10.80 6.92 -39.24
N VAL A 12 9.51 6.80 -38.90
CA VAL A 12 8.82 7.79 -38.07
C VAL A 12 9.31 7.58 -36.65
N ALA A 13 10.30 8.38 -36.24
CA ALA A 13 10.71 8.48 -34.85
C ALA A 13 9.64 9.27 -34.09
N SER A 14 8.70 8.56 -33.47
CA SER A 14 7.74 9.12 -32.52
C SER A 14 8.48 9.56 -31.25
N LEU A 15 8.91 10.83 -31.23
CA LEU A 15 9.38 11.51 -30.02
C LEU A 15 8.19 11.69 -29.07
N ILE A 16 7.94 10.68 -28.22
CA ILE A 16 7.07 10.84 -27.05
C ILE A 16 7.87 11.63 -26.02
N LEU A 17 7.66 12.95 -26.00
CA LEU A 17 8.05 13.80 -24.89
C LEU A 17 7.20 13.43 -23.68
N LEU A 18 7.73 12.58 -22.80
CA LEU A 18 7.16 12.36 -21.47
C LEU A 18 7.58 13.54 -20.59
N GLU A 19 6.66 14.48 -20.40
CA GLU A 19 6.76 15.53 -19.38
C GLU A 19 6.89 14.88 -17.99
N GLY A 20 8.10 14.89 -17.46
CA GLY A 20 8.40 14.47 -16.10
C GLY A 20 8.30 15.65 -15.15
N CYS A 21 7.10 16.01 -14.70
CA CYS A 21 6.97 16.87 -13.53
C CYS A 21 7.49 16.11 -12.30
N SER A 22 8.67 16.50 -11.82
CA SER A 22 9.02 16.40 -10.41
C SER A 22 8.14 17.43 -9.70
N ALA A 23 6.94 17.03 -9.28
CA ALA A 23 6.07 17.91 -8.52
C ALA A 23 6.71 18.11 -7.14
N VAL A 24 7.36 19.27 -6.96
CA VAL A 24 7.40 19.96 -5.68
C VAL A 24 5.95 20.01 -5.22
N ILE A 25 5.62 19.41 -4.08
CA ILE A 25 4.29 19.58 -3.48
C ILE A 25 4.23 21.07 -3.14
N PRO A 26 3.39 21.88 -3.83
CA PRO A 26 3.26 23.28 -3.50
C PRO A 26 2.83 23.39 -2.04
N GLU A 27 3.21 24.47 -1.36
CA GLU A 27 2.64 24.81 -0.06
C GLU A 27 1.12 24.93 -0.28
N ASP A 28 0.38 23.92 0.19
CA ASP A 28 -0.99 23.66 -0.27
C ASP A 28 -1.96 24.74 0.21
N ASP A 29 -2.73 25.29 -0.72
CA ASP A 29 -3.89 26.13 -0.41
C ASP A 29 -5.05 25.21 0.02
N PRO A 30 -5.43 25.19 1.32
CA PRO A 30 -6.48 24.31 1.82
C PRO A 30 -7.87 24.64 1.22
N THR A 31 -7.99 25.75 0.50
CA THR A 31 -9.23 26.15 -0.18
C THR A 31 -9.51 25.38 -1.47
N ASN A 32 -8.51 24.71 -2.09
CA ASN A 32 -8.71 24.03 -3.37
C ASN A 32 -8.09 22.63 -3.50
N PHE A 33 -8.50 21.73 -2.60
CA PHE A 33 -8.11 20.32 -2.64
C PHE A 33 -8.46 19.60 -3.98
N LYS A 34 -9.33 20.17 -4.82
CA LYS A 34 -9.73 19.57 -6.11
C LYS A 34 -8.66 19.69 -7.19
N ASP A 35 -7.72 20.64 -7.08
CA ASP A 35 -6.65 20.81 -8.06
C ASP A 35 -5.69 19.61 -8.07
N ARG A 36 -5.51 18.99 -6.92
CA ARG A 36 -4.73 17.75 -6.73
C ARG A 36 -5.54 16.47 -6.96
N ALA A 37 -6.79 16.59 -7.40
CA ALA A 37 -7.63 15.43 -7.65
C ALA A 37 -7.10 14.61 -8.82
N VAL A 38 -7.00 13.30 -8.61
CA VAL A 38 -6.54 12.35 -9.60
C VAL A 38 -7.72 11.84 -10.42
N THR A 39 -7.58 11.83 -11.74
CA THR A 39 -8.57 11.27 -12.66
C THR A 39 -8.15 9.88 -13.16
N ARG A 40 -9.10 8.95 -13.18
CA ARG A 40 -8.97 7.61 -13.77
C ARG A 40 -10.23 7.30 -14.58
N ALA A 41 -10.11 6.45 -15.60
CA ALA A 41 -11.25 6.01 -16.39
C ALA A 41 -11.19 4.51 -16.66
N SER A 42 -12.36 3.88 -16.78
CA SER A 42 -12.54 2.48 -17.15
C SER A 42 -13.88 2.36 -17.87
N GLY A 43 -13.89 1.84 -19.10
CA GLY A 43 -15.07 1.90 -19.96
C GLY A 43 -15.53 3.35 -20.18
N GLY A 44 -16.83 3.58 -20.07
CA GLY A 44 -17.44 4.92 -20.10
C GLY A 44 -17.56 5.58 -18.72
N VAL A 45 -16.91 5.04 -17.68
CA VAL A 45 -16.89 5.64 -16.34
C VAL A 45 -15.58 6.36 -16.09
N GLN A 46 -15.67 7.65 -15.78
CA GLN A 46 -14.55 8.47 -15.34
C GLN A 46 -14.74 8.83 -13.87
N VAL A 47 -13.68 8.69 -13.08
CA VAL A 47 -13.65 9.02 -11.66
C VAL A 47 -12.55 10.04 -11.42
N ARG A 48 -12.91 11.16 -10.81
CA ARG A 48 -11.99 12.16 -10.28
C ARG A 48 -12.09 12.15 -8.76
N SER A 49 -10.97 12.13 -8.05
CA SER A 49 -11.00 11.99 -6.59
C SER A 49 -9.81 12.66 -5.91
N ALA A 50 -10.02 13.19 -4.70
CA ALA A 50 -8.99 13.78 -3.84
C ALA A 50 -9.21 13.37 -2.38
N VAL A 51 -8.13 12.99 -1.70
CA VAL A 51 -8.15 12.60 -0.27
C VAL A 51 -7.78 13.80 0.59
N LEU A 52 -8.66 14.27 1.47
CA LEU A 52 -8.45 15.51 2.21
C LEU A 52 -7.41 15.35 3.34
N SER A 53 -6.57 16.38 3.51
CA SER A 53 -5.75 16.59 4.71
C SER A 53 -6.65 17.02 5.89
N PRO A 54 -6.13 16.99 7.13
CA PRO A 54 -6.84 17.53 8.29
C PRO A 54 -7.28 18.99 8.11
N GLU A 55 -6.41 19.84 7.55
CA GLU A 55 -6.65 21.26 7.31
C GLU A 55 -7.70 21.47 6.23
N GLU A 56 -7.59 20.77 5.10
CA GLU A 56 -8.60 20.80 4.03
C GLU A 56 -9.95 20.28 4.53
N SER A 57 -9.96 19.23 5.36
CA SER A 57 -11.19 18.71 5.96
C SER A 57 -11.84 19.74 6.87
N LEU A 58 -11.07 20.41 7.72
CA LEU A 58 -11.58 21.46 8.59
C LEU A 58 -12.14 22.62 7.77
N TYR A 59 -11.41 23.08 6.75
CA TYR A 59 -11.83 24.18 5.90
C TYR A 59 -13.10 23.87 5.11
N ASN A 60 -13.18 22.69 4.48
CA ASN A 60 -14.26 22.36 3.53
C ASN A 60 -15.51 21.76 4.21
N LEU A 61 -15.36 21.20 5.40
CA LEU A 61 -16.46 20.56 6.14
C LEU A 61 -16.77 21.23 7.48
N GLY A 62 -15.96 22.17 7.95
CA GLY A 62 -16.18 22.88 9.22
C GLY A 62 -16.00 22.02 10.47
N TYR A 63 -15.44 20.81 10.35
CA TYR A 63 -15.21 19.90 11.47
C TYR A 63 -13.79 19.33 11.44
N PRO A 64 -13.10 19.23 12.59
CA PRO A 64 -11.75 18.65 12.68
C PRO A 64 -11.83 17.12 12.69
N LEU A 65 -12.29 16.53 11.58
CA LEU A 65 -12.63 15.11 11.44
C LEU A 65 -11.47 14.16 11.81
N ALA A 66 -10.23 14.57 11.54
CA ALA A 66 -9.03 13.82 11.90
C ALA A 66 -8.91 13.56 13.42
N THR A 67 -9.47 14.41 14.28
CA THR A 67 -9.48 14.21 15.75
C THR A 67 -10.36 13.04 16.22
N LYS A 68 -11.12 12.45 15.30
CA LYS A 68 -11.95 11.25 15.51
C LYS A 68 -11.57 10.10 14.58
N ASP A 69 -10.36 10.13 14.04
CA ASP A 69 -9.81 9.16 13.10
C ASP A 69 -10.60 9.05 11.78
N ILE A 70 -11.21 10.16 11.35
CA ILE A 70 -11.99 10.24 10.10
C ILE A 70 -11.22 11.07 9.07
N GLN A 71 -11.09 10.54 7.86
CA GLN A 71 -10.51 11.20 6.70
C GLN A 71 -11.48 11.15 5.53
N PRO A 72 -11.98 12.31 5.06
CA PRO A 72 -12.83 12.36 3.88
C PRO A 72 -12.07 12.11 2.58
N ILE A 73 -12.71 11.36 1.69
CA ILE A 73 -12.33 11.30 0.28
C ILE A 73 -13.42 11.99 -0.53
N TRP A 74 -13.08 13.06 -1.23
CA TRP A 74 -13.96 13.61 -2.25
C TRP A 74 -13.88 12.76 -3.52
N VAL A 75 -15.03 12.46 -4.10
CA VAL A 75 -15.17 11.64 -5.29
C VAL A 75 -16.21 12.27 -6.21
N GLU A 76 -15.88 12.36 -7.49
CA GLU A 76 -16.77 12.69 -8.59
C GLU A 76 -16.74 11.53 -9.59
N ILE A 77 -17.92 11.02 -9.95
CA ILE A 77 -18.09 9.90 -10.88
C ILE A 77 -18.96 10.37 -12.04
N LYS A 78 -18.37 10.42 -13.23
CA LYS A 78 -19.06 10.64 -14.49
C LYS A 78 -19.33 9.31 -15.15
N ASN A 79 -20.60 9.01 -15.40
CA ASN A 79 -21.05 7.81 -16.09
C ASN A 79 -21.58 8.18 -17.48
N ASP A 80 -20.75 7.97 -18.50
CA ASP A 80 -21.11 8.12 -19.90
C ASP A 80 -21.69 6.82 -20.49
N GLU A 81 -22.02 5.80 -19.68
CA GLU A 81 -22.63 4.57 -20.17
C GLU A 81 -24.17 4.64 -20.12
N SER A 82 -24.86 3.74 -20.85
CA SER A 82 -26.33 3.61 -20.83
C SER A 82 -26.86 2.82 -19.64
N THR A 83 -25.98 2.20 -18.86
CA THR A 83 -26.32 1.45 -17.65
C THR A 83 -26.20 2.35 -16.42
N SER A 84 -27.01 2.09 -15.39
CA SER A 84 -26.83 2.72 -14.08
C SER A 84 -25.90 1.85 -13.24
N PHE A 85 -25.07 2.49 -12.43
CA PHE A 85 -24.19 1.79 -11.50
C PHE A 85 -24.53 2.09 -10.04
N PHE A 86 -24.07 1.21 -9.15
CA PHE A 86 -24.02 1.44 -7.71
C PHE A 86 -22.57 1.47 -7.24
N LEU A 87 -22.20 2.49 -6.45
CA LEU A 87 -20.90 2.60 -5.81
C LEU A 87 -20.78 1.60 -4.66
N MET A 88 -19.76 0.76 -4.70
CA MET A 88 -19.44 -0.19 -3.64
C MET A 88 -18.61 0.51 -2.55
N LEU A 89 -19.26 1.25 -1.64
CA LEU A 89 -18.59 2.01 -0.56
C LEU A 89 -17.61 1.15 0.26
N ILE A 90 -17.96 -0.13 0.48
CA ILE A 90 -17.13 -1.09 1.20
C ILE A 90 -15.74 -1.32 0.58
N ASN A 91 -15.60 -1.06 -0.73
CA ASN A 91 -14.32 -1.18 -1.44
C ASN A 91 -13.49 0.12 -1.40
N VAL A 92 -14.12 1.24 -0.99
CA VAL A 92 -13.42 2.48 -0.69
C VAL A 92 -12.75 2.36 0.67
N ASP A 93 -13.52 1.93 1.66
CA ASP A 93 -13.05 1.55 3.00
C ASP A 93 -14.06 0.56 3.61
N ALA A 94 -13.58 -0.60 4.08
CA ALA A 94 -14.45 -1.63 4.66
C ALA A 94 -15.10 -1.18 5.97
N ASN A 95 -14.52 -0.20 6.65
CA ASN A 95 -14.98 0.37 7.91
C ASN A 95 -15.30 1.86 7.75
N TYR A 96 -15.85 2.27 6.60
CA TYR A 96 -16.29 3.65 6.36
C TYR A 96 -17.36 4.09 7.40
N PHE A 97 -17.44 5.39 7.64
CA PHE A 97 -18.38 5.99 8.58
C PHE A 97 -19.65 6.44 7.86
N SER A 98 -20.82 6.13 8.44
CA SER A 98 -22.08 6.71 7.96
C SER A 98 -22.18 8.19 8.32
N PRO A 99 -22.90 9.03 7.54
CA PRO A 99 -23.08 10.45 7.86
C PRO A 99 -23.56 10.71 9.30
N SER A 100 -24.52 9.92 9.78
CA SER A 100 -25.05 10.03 11.14
C SER A 100 -24.03 9.63 12.22
N GLU A 101 -23.14 8.68 11.92
CA GLU A 101 -22.04 8.32 12.82
C GLU A 101 -21.01 9.44 12.94
N VAL A 102 -20.65 10.08 11.81
CA VAL A 102 -19.80 11.28 11.83
C VAL A 102 -20.46 12.36 12.69
N ALA A 103 -21.75 12.64 12.47
CA ALA A 103 -22.50 13.59 13.28
C ALA A 103 -22.48 13.25 14.78
N TRP A 104 -22.67 11.97 15.13
CA TRP A 104 -22.64 11.50 16.52
C TRP A 104 -21.27 11.68 17.19
N LYS A 105 -20.17 11.41 16.48
CA LYS A 105 -18.80 11.59 16.97
C LYS A 105 -18.49 13.07 17.28
N PHE A 106 -19.20 14.00 16.63
CA PHE A 106 -19.09 15.46 16.82
C PHE A 106 -20.31 16.09 17.51
N ARG A 107 -21.15 15.31 18.20
CA ARG A 107 -22.38 15.80 18.86
C ARG A 107 -22.15 16.90 19.91
N SER A 108 -20.96 16.93 20.51
CA SER A 108 -20.55 17.91 21.53
C SER A 108 -19.63 19.00 20.97
N TYR A 109 -19.38 18.99 19.66
CA TYR A 109 -18.54 19.98 19.00
C TYR A 109 -19.43 21.06 18.37
N GLU A 110 -19.16 22.30 18.75
CA GLU A 110 -19.75 23.49 18.14
C GLU A 110 -18.81 23.97 17.04
N SER A 111 -19.29 23.89 15.79
CA SER A 111 -18.54 24.41 14.66
C SER A 111 -18.90 25.90 14.48
N PRO A 112 -17.94 26.82 14.56
CA PRO A 112 -18.20 28.24 14.31
C PRO A 112 -18.61 28.50 12.85
N ASP A 113 -18.19 27.63 11.93
CA ASP A 113 -18.35 27.81 10.48
C ASP A 113 -19.56 27.08 9.89
N VAL A 114 -20.35 26.36 10.71
CA VAL A 114 -21.53 25.61 10.25
C VAL A 114 -22.80 26.08 10.99
N PRO A 115 -23.43 27.19 10.56
CA PRO A 115 -24.54 27.83 11.28
C PRO A 115 -25.85 27.03 11.35
N LYS A 116 -25.97 25.95 10.54
CA LYS A 116 -27.22 25.19 10.36
C LYS A 116 -27.29 23.90 11.19
N ALA A 117 -26.19 23.42 11.77
CA ALA A 117 -26.08 22.07 12.35
C ALA A 117 -26.14 22.05 13.89
N ASN A 118 -27.12 22.75 14.47
CA ASN A 118 -27.16 23.00 15.92
C ASN A 118 -27.71 21.79 16.69
N THR A 119 -28.60 21.02 16.06
CA THR A 119 -29.08 19.74 16.59
C THR A 119 -28.32 18.56 15.99
N LEU A 120 -28.36 17.40 16.65
CA LEU A 120 -27.78 16.16 16.10
C LEU A 120 -28.40 15.78 14.75
N ALA A 121 -29.72 15.97 14.59
CA ALA A 121 -30.42 15.67 13.33
C ALA A 121 -29.93 16.57 12.19
N GLN A 122 -29.88 17.89 12.39
CA GLN A 122 -29.37 18.83 11.38
C GLN A 122 -27.89 18.56 11.04
N ARG A 123 -27.09 18.12 12.02
CA ARG A 123 -25.70 17.71 11.78
C ARG A 123 -25.62 16.43 10.95
N ALA A 124 -26.51 15.46 11.18
CA ALA A 124 -26.60 14.26 10.35
C ALA A 124 -27.01 14.62 8.91
N ASP A 125 -27.99 15.50 8.73
CA ASP A 125 -28.41 16.01 7.43
C ASP A 125 -27.27 16.74 6.71
N TYR A 126 -26.51 17.58 7.42
CA TYR A 126 -25.34 18.26 6.86
C TYR A 126 -24.31 17.29 6.27
N PHE A 127 -23.95 16.24 7.00
CA PHE A 127 -23.02 15.22 6.48
C PHE A 127 -23.66 14.34 5.40
N TYR A 128 -24.98 14.13 5.44
CA TYR A 128 -25.71 13.36 4.44
C TYR A 128 -25.78 14.09 3.10
N GLU A 129 -26.07 15.39 3.10
CA GLU A 129 -26.07 16.25 1.90
C GLU A 129 -24.71 16.29 1.19
N LYS A 130 -23.63 16.16 1.96
CA LYS A 130 -22.26 16.10 1.44
C LYS A 130 -21.82 14.69 1.07
N HIS A 131 -22.54 13.65 1.51
CA HIS A 131 -22.17 12.27 1.22
C HIS A 131 -22.36 11.96 -0.26
N ILE A 132 -21.48 11.13 -0.83
CA ILE A 132 -21.61 10.74 -2.23
C ILE A 132 -22.90 9.93 -2.47
N PRO A 133 -23.67 10.24 -3.53
CA PRO A 133 -24.78 9.39 -3.95
C PRO A 133 -24.28 8.00 -4.36
N VAL A 134 -24.84 6.95 -3.75
CA VAL A 134 -24.46 5.55 -4.06
C VAL A 134 -24.93 5.13 -5.45
N ARG A 135 -26.09 5.60 -5.90
CA ARG A 135 -26.59 5.32 -7.25
C ARG A 135 -26.03 6.34 -8.22
N ILE A 136 -25.41 5.87 -9.30
CA ILE A 136 -24.92 6.67 -10.42
C ILE A 136 -25.80 6.38 -11.65
N PRO A 137 -26.78 7.24 -11.97
CA PRO A 137 -27.63 7.04 -13.14
C PRO A 137 -26.82 6.98 -14.45
N ALA A 138 -27.42 6.35 -15.46
CA ALA A 138 -26.89 6.37 -16.83
C ALA A 138 -26.76 7.82 -17.34
N ARG A 139 -25.69 8.11 -18.08
CA ARG A 139 -25.45 9.43 -18.70
C ARG A 139 -25.53 10.61 -17.71
N SER A 140 -25.00 10.42 -16.51
CA SER A 140 -25.04 11.42 -15.44
C SER A 140 -23.70 11.53 -14.71
N SER A 141 -23.58 12.55 -13.86
CA SER A 141 -22.46 12.67 -12.92
C SER A 141 -22.98 12.81 -11.50
N VAL A 142 -22.26 12.23 -10.54
CA VAL A 142 -22.50 12.42 -9.11
C VAL A 142 -21.20 12.83 -8.42
N SER A 143 -21.29 13.60 -7.34
CA SER A 143 -20.13 14.03 -6.55
C SER A 143 -20.50 14.09 -5.07
N GLY A 144 -19.53 13.80 -4.21
CA GLY A 144 -19.66 13.96 -2.76
C GLY A 144 -18.47 13.38 -2.01
N PHE A 145 -18.62 13.19 -0.71
CA PHE A 145 -17.60 12.67 0.17
C PHE A 145 -17.92 11.25 0.63
N VAL A 146 -16.89 10.40 0.70
CA VAL A 146 -16.89 9.17 1.48
C VAL A 146 -16.11 9.45 2.76
N TYR A 147 -16.70 9.19 3.92
CA TYR A 147 -16.05 9.35 5.22
C TYR A 147 -15.33 8.04 5.57
N THR A 148 -14.00 8.03 5.48
CA THR A 148 -13.18 6.83 5.67
C THR A 148 -12.33 6.95 6.93
N ASN A 149 -11.66 5.87 7.32
CA ASN A 149 -10.66 5.89 8.40
C ASN A 149 -9.48 6.79 8.01
N LEU A 150 -8.87 7.42 9.00
CA LEU A 150 -7.67 8.22 8.78
C LEU A 150 -6.46 7.33 8.46
N ASP A 151 -5.92 7.49 7.26
CA ASP A 151 -4.65 6.90 6.84
C ASP A 151 -3.67 8.04 6.52
N PRO A 152 -2.72 8.34 7.42
CA PRO A 152 -1.87 9.50 7.25
C PRO A 152 -0.79 9.24 6.16
N GLY A 153 -0.43 10.27 5.40
CA GLY A 153 0.61 10.21 4.36
C GLY A 153 0.16 9.78 2.99
N ARG A 154 -0.35 8.56 2.88
CA ARG A 154 -0.91 8.06 1.63
C ARG A 154 -2.12 7.22 1.90
N LYS A 155 -3.10 7.39 1.03
CA LYS A 155 -4.30 6.58 1.06
C LYS A 155 -4.43 5.80 -0.23
N ALA A 156 -4.62 4.49 -0.09
CA ALA A 156 -4.99 3.62 -1.19
C ALA A 156 -6.41 3.14 -0.99
N TYR A 157 -7.20 3.20 -2.05
CA TYR A 157 -8.61 2.87 -2.04
C TYR A 157 -9.07 2.56 -3.45
N THR A 158 -10.20 1.86 -3.56
CA THR A 158 -10.77 1.47 -4.85
C THR A 158 -12.15 2.09 -5.03
N ILE A 159 -12.36 2.80 -6.13
CA ILE A 159 -13.70 3.16 -6.56
C ILE A 159 -14.19 2.05 -7.47
N GLU A 160 -15.06 1.19 -6.93
CA GLU A 160 -15.73 0.15 -7.69
C GLU A 160 -17.20 0.50 -7.87
N VAL A 161 -17.65 0.50 -9.12
CA VAL A 161 -19.06 0.70 -9.46
C VAL A 161 -19.60 -0.54 -10.16
N MET A 162 -20.75 -1.01 -9.71
CA MET A 162 -21.38 -2.27 -10.14
C MET A 162 -22.70 -1.99 -10.86
N GLY A 163 -22.78 -2.42 -12.11
CA GLY A 163 -23.97 -2.41 -12.96
C GLY A 163 -24.64 -3.78 -12.96
N ARG A 164 -25.51 -4.05 -13.93
CA ARG A 164 -26.24 -5.34 -13.99
C ARG A 164 -25.31 -6.50 -14.32
N ASN A 165 -24.47 -6.34 -15.35
CA ASN A 165 -23.54 -7.35 -15.85
C ASN A 165 -22.11 -6.82 -15.95
N GLU A 166 -21.87 -5.60 -15.50
CA GLU A 166 -20.60 -4.93 -15.63
C GLU A 166 -20.10 -4.41 -14.30
N VAL A 167 -18.77 -4.42 -14.14
CA VAL A 167 -18.07 -3.79 -13.02
C VAL A 167 -17.01 -2.88 -13.60
N ARG A 168 -16.86 -1.69 -13.03
CA ARG A 168 -15.70 -0.82 -13.26
C ARG A 168 -14.98 -0.68 -11.93
N SER A 169 -13.68 -0.94 -11.93
CA SER A 169 -12.84 -0.82 -10.74
C SER A 169 -11.66 0.07 -11.06
N LEU A 170 -11.51 1.14 -10.30
CA LEU A 170 -10.45 2.12 -10.47
C LEU A 170 -9.68 2.26 -9.16
N ASP A 171 -8.40 1.96 -9.21
CA ASP A 171 -7.50 2.02 -8.07
C ASP A 171 -6.88 3.41 -7.91
N PHE A 172 -6.89 3.92 -6.68
CA PHE A 172 -6.26 5.16 -6.30
C PHE A 172 -5.18 4.91 -5.27
N PHE A 173 -4.10 5.68 -5.37
CA PHE A 173 -3.04 5.79 -4.37
C PHE A 173 -2.57 7.23 -4.35
N GLN A 174 -3.07 8.00 -3.38
CA GLN A 174 -2.90 9.46 -3.33
C GLN A 174 -2.08 9.85 -2.12
N ALA A 175 -1.14 10.78 -2.32
CA ALA A 175 -0.47 11.47 -1.23
C ALA A 175 -1.48 12.39 -0.53
N VAL A 176 -1.39 12.42 0.79
CA VAL A 176 -2.18 13.31 1.64
C VAL A 176 -1.22 14.40 2.14
N PRO A 177 -1.53 15.69 1.91
CA PRO A 177 -0.72 16.79 2.41
C PRO A 177 -0.51 16.74 3.93
N GLY A 178 0.61 17.29 4.40
CA GLY A 178 0.89 17.42 5.83
C GLY A 178 1.54 16.20 6.51
N PHE A 179 1.91 15.15 5.77
CA PHE A 179 2.58 13.97 6.34
C PHE A 179 3.81 13.53 5.55
N GLU A 180 4.91 13.31 6.28
CA GLU A 180 6.16 12.76 5.75
C GLU A 180 6.27 11.24 5.99
N ALA A 181 6.27 10.46 4.92
CA ALA A 181 6.39 8.99 4.96
C ALA A 181 7.80 8.51 4.59
N ASP A 182 8.20 7.31 5.06
CA ASP A 182 9.56 6.75 4.82
C ASP A 182 9.95 6.69 3.33
N TYR A 183 9.01 6.28 2.46
CA TYR A 183 9.26 6.13 1.02
C TYR A 183 9.46 7.48 0.30
N GLN A 184 9.06 8.62 0.89
CA GLN A 184 9.26 9.94 0.29
C GLN A 184 10.74 10.37 0.34
N ARG A 185 11.57 9.68 1.14
CA ARG A 185 13.02 9.89 1.19
C ARG A 185 13.79 9.13 0.11
N VAL A 186 13.12 8.21 -0.58
CA VAL A 186 13.73 7.38 -1.61
C VAL A 186 13.30 7.88 -2.98
N ASP A 187 14.21 8.53 -3.70
CA ASP A 187 13.99 8.77 -5.13
C ASP A 187 14.17 7.46 -5.90
N PHE A 188 13.10 6.70 -6.03
CA PHE A 188 13.09 5.44 -6.80
C PHE A 188 13.53 5.60 -8.26
N ARG A 189 13.50 6.82 -8.82
CA ARG A 189 13.98 7.07 -10.19
C ARG A 189 15.51 7.02 -10.24
N SER A 190 16.18 7.64 -9.27
CA SER A 190 17.65 7.68 -9.18
C SER A 190 18.28 6.62 -8.27
N LEU A 191 17.47 5.85 -7.53
CA LEU A 191 17.92 4.85 -6.54
C LEU A 191 18.97 3.87 -7.07
N HIS A 192 18.86 3.52 -8.35
CA HIS A 192 19.88 2.80 -9.10
C HIS A 192 20.05 3.50 -10.44
N ALA A 193 21.28 3.81 -10.85
CA ALA A 193 21.54 4.32 -12.19
C ALA A 193 20.96 3.36 -13.24
N SER A 194 20.34 3.89 -14.29
CA SER A 194 19.69 3.09 -15.33
C SER A 194 20.65 2.11 -16.01
N ALA A 195 21.93 2.47 -16.10
CA ALA A 195 23.00 1.64 -16.68
C ALA A 195 23.35 0.39 -15.84
N ASP A 196 23.04 0.38 -14.54
CA ASP A 196 23.41 -0.72 -13.63
C ASP A 196 22.27 -1.74 -13.42
N ARG A 197 21.09 -1.48 -13.99
CA ARG A 197 19.92 -2.35 -13.83
C ARG A 197 19.98 -3.51 -14.82
N ARG A 198 20.45 -4.65 -14.35
CA ARG A 198 20.37 -5.91 -15.09
C ARG A 198 18.92 -6.29 -15.30
N ASP A 199 18.55 -6.64 -16.53
CA ASP A 199 17.25 -7.22 -16.82
C ASP A 199 17.40 -8.73 -17.00
N LEU A 200 16.76 -9.51 -16.13
CA LEU A 200 16.95 -10.94 -16.02
C LEU A 200 15.78 -11.71 -16.63
N SER A 201 16.07 -12.83 -17.28
CA SER A 201 15.05 -13.84 -17.57
C SER A 201 14.54 -14.50 -16.27
N LEU A 202 13.43 -15.23 -16.37
CA LEU A 202 12.84 -15.95 -15.23
C LEU A 202 13.84 -16.91 -14.54
N ASN A 203 14.63 -17.65 -15.33
CA ASN A 203 15.63 -18.59 -14.81
C ASN A 203 16.84 -17.87 -14.18
N GLU A 204 17.24 -16.73 -14.73
CA GLU A 204 18.30 -15.90 -14.14
C GLU A 204 17.85 -15.25 -12.85
N LEU A 205 16.59 -14.80 -12.77
CA LEU A 205 16.00 -14.30 -11.54
C LEU A 205 16.04 -15.38 -10.45
N ARG A 206 15.60 -16.62 -10.73
CA ARG A 206 15.68 -17.74 -9.77
C ARG A 206 17.10 -17.86 -9.21
N ARG A 207 18.10 -18.00 -10.07
CA ARG A 207 19.51 -18.13 -9.68
C ARG A 207 20.05 -16.93 -8.90
N TYR A 208 19.56 -15.72 -9.20
CA TYR A 208 19.92 -14.52 -8.45
C TYR A 208 19.35 -14.58 -7.03
N LEU A 209 18.08 -14.95 -6.88
CA LEU A 209 17.39 -15.03 -5.59
C LEU A 209 17.97 -16.13 -4.68
N GLU A 210 18.41 -17.25 -5.24
CA GLU A 210 19.11 -18.33 -4.52
C GLU A 210 20.42 -17.86 -3.88
N LYS A 211 21.10 -16.88 -4.51
CA LYS A 211 22.39 -16.36 -4.06
C LYS A 211 22.29 -15.14 -3.15
N LEU A 212 21.09 -14.59 -2.95
CA LEU A 212 20.90 -13.51 -1.99
C LEU A 212 21.24 -14.00 -0.57
N PRO A 213 21.71 -13.10 0.33
CA PRO A 213 21.91 -13.47 1.73
C PRO A 213 20.62 -13.98 2.34
N CYS A 214 20.69 -14.86 3.34
CA CYS A 214 19.49 -15.40 3.98
C CYS A 214 18.59 -14.30 4.53
N CYS A 215 19.23 -13.23 5.02
CA CYS A 215 18.68 -12.36 6.02
C CYS A 215 19.06 -10.91 5.69
N ALA A 216 18.19 -9.98 6.08
CA ALA A 216 18.59 -8.58 6.12
C ALA A 216 19.59 -8.39 7.26
N SER A 217 20.44 -7.37 7.20
CA SER A 217 21.36 -7.06 8.30
C SER A 217 20.68 -6.15 9.32
N GLY A 218 21.01 -6.32 10.60
CA GLY A 218 20.54 -5.47 11.70
C GLY A 218 21.13 -4.06 11.69
N GLY A 219 20.87 -3.29 12.75
CA GLY A 219 21.31 -1.90 12.88
C GLY A 219 22.83 -1.71 12.81
N ASP A 220 23.60 -2.72 13.20
CA ASP A 220 25.05 -2.76 13.10
C ASP A 220 25.59 -3.09 11.70
N ARG A 221 24.68 -3.37 10.75
CA ARG A 221 24.96 -3.78 9.36
C ARG A 221 25.84 -5.01 9.21
N ARG A 222 25.97 -5.82 10.27
CA ARG A 222 26.85 -6.99 10.31
C ARG A 222 26.12 -8.23 10.78
N THR A 223 25.29 -8.09 11.81
CA THR A 223 24.58 -9.21 12.41
C THR A 223 23.31 -9.49 11.61
N ASP A 224 23.00 -10.76 11.41
CA ASP A 224 21.78 -11.16 10.72
C ASP A 224 20.54 -10.69 11.49
N GLY A 225 19.62 -10.10 10.74
CA GLY A 225 18.28 -9.72 11.15
C GLY A 225 17.25 -10.76 10.74
N ASP A 226 16.09 -10.29 10.34
CA ASP A 226 14.99 -11.15 9.92
C ASP A 226 15.25 -11.76 8.52
N PRO A 227 14.73 -12.97 8.23
CA PRO A 227 14.97 -13.67 6.97
C PRO A 227 14.29 -12.97 5.78
N LEU A 228 14.98 -12.89 4.65
CA LEU A 228 14.47 -12.33 3.38
C LEU A 228 13.58 -13.35 2.66
N ASN A 229 12.38 -13.55 3.20
CA ASN A 229 11.45 -14.62 2.84
C ASN A 229 10.39 -14.24 1.79
N LEU A 230 10.42 -13.01 1.25
CA LEU A 230 9.40 -12.48 0.34
C LEU A 230 10.05 -11.78 -0.85
N VAL A 231 9.49 -11.95 -2.05
CA VAL A 231 9.89 -11.22 -3.26
C VAL A 231 8.64 -10.83 -4.05
N PHE A 232 8.57 -9.58 -4.51
CA PHE A 232 7.57 -9.13 -5.47
C PHE A 232 8.24 -8.83 -6.82
N VAL A 233 7.56 -9.20 -7.91
CA VAL A 233 7.92 -8.81 -9.28
C VAL A 233 6.75 -8.01 -9.84
N GLY A 234 7.00 -6.74 -10.20
CA GLY A 234 5.99 -5.84 -10.73
C GLY A 234 6.17 -4.38 -10.31
N GLU A 235 5.30 -3.51 -10.82
CA GLU A 235 5.33 -2.08 -10.48
C GLU A 235 5.05 -1.84 -8.98
N GLY A 236 5.92 -1.07 -8.32
CA GLY A 236 5.78 -0.76 -6.89
C GLY A 236 4.41 -0.17 -6.52
N ARG A 237 3.86 0.73 -7.35
CA ARG A 237 2.52 1.32 -7.13
C ARG A 237 1.41 0.27 -7.14
N LYS A 238 1.53 -0.76 -7.98
CA LYS A 238 0.56 -1.85 -8.09
C LYS A 238 0.67 -2.80 -6.90
N ILE A 239 1.89 -3.12 -6.48
CA ILE A 239 2.15 -3.90 -5.26
C ILE A 239 1.55 -3.17 -4.04
N MET A 240 1.82 -1.87 -3.88
CA MET A 240 1.30 -1.09 -2.76
C MET A 240 -0.24 -1.00 -2.78
N ALA A 241 -0.83 -0.77 -3.96
CA ALA A 241 -2.30 -0.75 -4.09
C ALA A 241 -2.92 -2.10 -3.72
N ALA A 242 -2.32 -3.22 -4.14
CA ALA A 242 -2.79 -4.56 -3.80
C ALA A 242 -2.72 -4.84 -2.29
N LEU A 243 -1.61 -4.47 -1.64
CA LEU A 243 -1.44 -4.63 -0.20
C LEU A 243 -2.40 -3.73 0.59
N ALA A 244 -2.53 -2.46 0.21
CA ALA A 244 -3.42 -1.53 0.89
C ALA A 244 -4.90 -1.95 0.79
N ARG A 245 -5.35 -2.50 -0.35
CA ARG A 245 -6.69 -3.12 -0.48
C ARG A 245 -6.93 -4.27 0.50
N ARG A 246 -5.86 -4.86 1.03
CA ARG A 246 -5.92 -5.92 2.03
C ARG A 246 -5.71 -5.41 3.46
N GLY A 247 -5.66 -4.09 3.66
CA GLY A 247 -5.53 -3.45 4.97
C GLY A 247 -4.08 -3.37 5.48
N TRP A 248 -3.10 -3.33 4.58
CA TRP A 248 -1.71 -3.02 4.95
C TRP A 248 -1.49 -1.51 4.92
N ASP A 249 -1.03 -0.97 6.05
CA ASP A 249 -0.77 0.44 6.30
C ASP A 249 0.73 0.74 6.15
N LEU A 250 1.09 1.90 5.59
CA LEU A 250 2.47 2.40 5.59
C LEU A 250 2.86 2.86 6.99
N THR A 251 4.14 2.72 7.36
CA THR A 251 4.65 3.18 8.66
C THR A 251 5.24 4.59 8.62
N GLU A 252 5.17 5.29 9.75
CA GLU A 252 5.78 6.61 10.01
C GLU A 252 7.30 6.51 10.24
N THR A 253 8.03 7.56 9.87
CA THR A 253 9.47 7.64 10.10
C THR A 253 9.79 7.94 11.57
N THR A 254 10.92 7.44 12.08
CA THR A 254 11.35 7.58 13.49
C THR A 254 11.68 9.01 13.96
N ARG A 255 11.62 10.05 13.11
CA ARG A 255 11.85 11.46 13.50
C ARG A 255 10.58 12.29 13.27
N ALA A 256 9.73 12.38 14.28
CA ALA A 256 8.44 13.07 14.20
C ALA A 256 8.59 14.59 14.05
N SER A 257 8.01 15.16 12.99
CA SER A 257 7.72 16.59 12.87
C SER A 257 6.41 16.94 13.62
N SER A 258 6.11 18.23 13.77
CA SER A 258 5.03 18.79 14.60
C SER A 258 3.62 18.24 14.31
N VAL A 259 3.32 17.83 13.06
CA VAL A 259 2.03 17.19 12.70
C VAL A 259 1.87 15.82 13.37
N GLY A 260 2.97 15.10 13.57
CA GLY A 260 3.00 13.84 14.33
C GLY A 260 2.59 14.02 15.80
N ARG A 261 2.73 15.22 16.39
CA ARG A 261 2.23 15.50 17.75
C ARG A 261 0.71 15.61 17.81
N MET A 262 0.07 16.12 16.75
CA MET A 262 -1.38 16.25 16.70
C MET A 262 -2.04 14.86 16.56
N VAL A 263 -1.47 14.00 15.70
CA VAL A 263 -1.88 12.58 15.59
C VAL A 263 -1.58 11.84 16.91
N ALA A 264 -0.37 11.97 17.47
CA ALA A 264 -0.01 11.35 18.75
C ALA A 264 -0.90 11.81 19.93
N SER A 265 -1.47 13.01 19.88
CA SER A 265 -2.38 13.51 20.92
C SER A 265 -3.79 12.91 20.86
N SER A 266 -4.22 12.40 19.70
CA SER A 266 -5.46 11.60 19.54
C SER A 266 -5.29 10.16 20.10
N VAL A 267 -4.05 9.68 20.17
CA VAL A 267 -3.64 8.26 20.19
C VAL A 267 -3.63 7.58 21.58
N PHE A 268 -4.02 8.24 22.67
CA PHE A 268 -4.02 7.56 23.98
C PHE A 268 -5.13 6.51 24.18
N LYS A 269 -6.00 6.24 23.19
CA LYS A 269 -6.98 5.13 23.25
C LYS A 269 -7.06 4.22 22.01
N SER A 270 -6.40 4.54 20.90
CA SER A 270 -6.42 3.71 19.69
C SER A 270 -4.99 3.48 19.16
N GLN A 271 -4.38 2.37 19.58
CA GLN A 271 -3.71 1.41 18.67
C GLN A 271 -2.98 2.05 17.46
N TYR A 272 -1.76 2.54 17.67
CA TYR A 272 -0.92 3.29 16.73
C TYR A 272 -0.59 2.51 15.42
N ARG A 273 -1.53 2.50 14.44
CA ARG A 273 -1.49 1.76 13.15
C ARG A 273 -0.36 2.12 12.20
N THR A 274 0.42 3.17 12.50
CA THR A 274 1.56 3.64 11.71
C THR A 274 2.89 3.60 12.47
N SER A 275 2.93 2.94 13.65
CA SER A 275 4.14 2.76 14.47
C SER A 275 5.43 2.53 13.67
N PRO A 276 6.52 3.26 13.96
CA PRO A 276 7.80 3.06 13.29
C PRO A 276 8.33 1.65 13.49
N ILE A 277 8.89 1.09 12.42
CA ILE A 277 9.58 -0.20 12.43
C ILE A 277 11.09 0.06 12.50
N SER A 278 11.81 -0.70 13.33
CA SER A 278 13.28 -0.56 13.40
C SER A 278 13.93 -0.89 12.05
N PRO A 279 14.96 -0.14 11.63
CA PRO A 279 15.58 -0.31 10.33
C PRO A 279 16.27 -1.67 10.20
N LEU A 280 16.13 -2.29 9.03
CA LEU A 280 16.99 -3.38 8.58
C LEU A 280 17.67 -2.97 7.28
N PHE A 281 18.76 -3.65 6.93
CA PHE A 281 19.61 -3.26 5.82
C PHE A 281 19.72 -4.37 4.77
N LEU A 282 19.60 -3.98 3.50
CA LEU A 282 19.86 -4.82 2.34
C LEU A 282 20.38 -3.94 1.20
N PHE A 283 21.25 -4.49 0.35
CA PHE A 283 21.86 -3.75 -0.75
C PHE A 283 22.56 -2.46 -0.29
N GLY A 284 23.17 -2.48 0.90
CA GLY A 284 23.90 -1.35 1.48
C GLY A 284 23.06 -0.22 2.06
N ARG A 285 21.72 -0.34 2.12
CA ARG A 285 20.82 0.71 2.61
C ARG A 285 19.66 0.17 3.45
N GLU A 286 18.98 1.09 4.14
CA GLU A 286 17.75 0.82 4.89
C GLU A 286 16.60 0.37 3.95
N GLN A 287 15.55 -0.27 4.49
CA GLN A 287 14.33 -0.58 3.73
C GLN A 287 13.76 0.64 3.02
N ASP A 288 13.32 0.45 1.77
CA ASP A 288 12.73 1.54 0.99
C ASP A 288 11.26 1.77 1.36
N ILE A 289 10.58 0.70 1.79
CA ILE A 289 9.17 0.71 2.20
C ILE A 289 9.01 -0.20 3.42
N ALA A 290 8.24 0.27 4.40
CA ALA A 290 7.79 -0.51 5.53
C ALA A 290 6.26 -0.46 5.62
N LEU A 291 5.64 -1.62 5.84
CA LEU A 291 4.19 -1.79 5.93
C LEU A 291 3.83 -2.63 7.14
N GLN A 292 2.67 -2.39 7.72
CA GLN A 292 2.11 -3.24 8.77
C GLN A 292 0.62 -3.45 8.60
N LYS A 293 0.14 -4.59 9.08
CA LYS A 293 -1.28 -4.90 9.19
C LYS A 293 -1.60 -5.24 10.62
N VAL A 294 -2.14 -4.27 11.33
CA VAL A 294 -2.51 -4.38 12.75
C VAL A 294 -3.78 -5.23 12.88
N ARG A 295 -3.83 -6.09 13.90
CA ARG A 295 -5.08 -6.74 14.31
C ARG A 295 -5.76 -5.93 15.39
N ARG A 296 -5.41 -6.19 16.65
CA ARG A 296 -5.97 -5.50 17.81
C ARG A 296 -5.09 -4.37 18.29
N ASN A 297 -3.77 -4.44 18.13
CA ASN A 297 -2.86 -3.37 18.49
C ASN A 297 -1.50 -3.66 17.86
N VAL A 298 -0.54 -2.77 18.07
CA VAL A 298 0.82 -2.86 17.53
C VAL A 298 1.61 -4.05 18.07
N ASP A 299 1.18 -4.61 19.19
CA ASP A 299 1.78 -5.81 19.79
C ASP A 299 1.37 -7.08 19.03
N GLU A 300 0.27 -7.02 18.28
CA GLU A 300 -0.27 -8.08 17.43
C GLU A 300 -0.47 -7.59 15.99
N ARG A 301 0.59 -7.66 15.18
CA ARG A 301 0.57 -7.21 13.78
C ARG A 301 1.40 -8.12 12.89
N ASN A 302 1.10 -8.12 11.60
CA ASN A 302 2.12 -8.50 10.63
C ASN A 302 2.88 -7.23 10.23
N HIS A 303 4.19 -7.32 10.03
CA HIS A 303 4.98 -6.23 9.49
C HIS A 303 5.89 -6.73 8.38
N MET A 304 6.15 -5.87 7.40
CA MET A 304 7.06 -6.18 6.31
C MET A 304 7.96 -5.00 5.96
N ARG A 305 9.15 -5.32 5.49
CA ARG A 305 10.14 -4.40 4.94
C ARG A 305 10.44 -4.80 3.51
N ILE A 306 10.56 -3.83 2.61
CA ILE A 306 10.74 -4.06 1.18
C ILE A 306 11.85 -3.16 0.64
N TRP A 307 12.73 -3.75 -0.18
CA TRP A 307 13.81 -3.09 -0.90
C TRP A 307 13.65 -3.32 -2.40
N ARG A 308 13.82 -2.26 -3.18
CA ARG A 308 13.99 -2.29 -4.63
C ARG A 308 15.34 -2.91 -4.97
N ALA A 309 15.33 -4.10 -5.58
CA ALA A 309 16.55 -4.73 -6.06
C ALA A 309 17.18 -3.94 -7.21
N PRO A 310 18.51 -3.98 -7.41
CA PRO A 310 19.19 -3.34 -8.54
C PRO A 310 19.04 -4.15 -9.85
N LEU A 311 17.84 -4.64 -10.13
CA LEU A 311 17.54 -5.46 -11.31
C LEU A 311 16.06 -5.44 -11.68
N ASN A 312 15.77 -5.83 -12.92
CA ASN A 312 14.43 -6.11 -13.42
C ASN A 312 14.32 -7.58 -13.81
N MET A 313 13.08 -8.05 -13.99
CA MET A 313 12.78 -9.28 -14.70
C MET A 313 11.88 -8.95 -15.89
N ASN A 314 12.38 -9.14 -17.10
CA ASN A 314 11.72 -8.75 -18.35
C ASN A 314 11.10 -7.34 -18.30
N GLY A 315 11.85 -6.36 -17.80
CA GLY A 315 11.42 -4.97 -17.62
C GLY A 315 10.60 -4.69 -16.36
N GLU A 316 10.13 -5.71 -15.64
CA GLU A 316 9.38 -5.53 -14.40
C GLU A 316 10.32 -5.35 -13.18
N PRO A 317 10.08 -4.32 -12.34
CA PRO A 317 10.85 -4.12 -11.12
C PRO A 317 10.78 -5.33 -10.17
N VAL A 318 11.93 -5.72 -9.62
CA VAL A 318 12.01 -6.73 -8.55
C VAL A 318 12.20 -6.05 -7.20
N TRP A 319 11.45 -6.54 -6.22
CA TRP A 319 11.47 -6.06 -4.84
C TRP A 319 11.73 -7.25 -3.93
N VAL A 320 12.79 -7.18 -3.13
CA VAL A 320 13.11 -8.19 -2.11
C VAL A 320 12.56 -7.70 -0.80
N GLY A 321 11.95 -8.57 -0.03
CA GLY A 321 11.31 -8.22 1.21
C GLY A 321 11.51 -9.25 2.31
N GLN A 322 11.12 -8.80 3.49
CA GLN A 322 11.07 -9.57 4.72
C GLN A 322 9.70 -9.34 5.33
N VAL A 323 9.03 -10.41 5.74
CA VAL A 323 7.78 -10.34 6.50
C VAL A 323 7.86 -11.23 7.74
N SER A 324 7.35 -10.71 8.85
CA SER A 324 7.21 -11.40 10.13
C SER A 324 5.92 -11.00 10.82
N ARG A 325 5.53 -11.78 11.82
CA ARG A 325 4.37 -11.53 12.65
C ARG A 325 4.82 -11.22 14.06
N ASP A 326 4.34 -10.13 14.64
CA ASP A 326 4.51 -9.82 16.05
C ASP A 326 3.38 -10.50 16.84
N ILE A 327 3.75 -11.21 17.92
CA ILE A 327 2.83 -11.94 18.81
C ILE A 327 2.86 -11.43 20.25
N GLY A 328 3.50 -10.28 20.47
CA GLY A 328 3.58 -9.61 21.76
C GLY A 328 4.79 -8.70 21.87
N VAL A 329 5.10 -8.29 23.10
CA VAL A 329 6.28 -7.49 23.46
C VAL A 329 7.13 -8.21 24.50
N LYS A 330 8.44 -7.98 24.45
CA LYS A 330 9.41 -8.47 25.43
C LYS A 330 10.37 -7.35 25.82
N LEU A 331 10.91 -7.40 27.03
CA LEU A 331 12.05 -6.58 27.42
C LEU A 331 13.29 -7.07 26.65
N SER A 332 14.10 -6.15 26.14
CA SER A 332 15.34 -6.46 25.43
C SER A 332 16.48 -5.57 25.91
N GLY A 333 17.71 -6.08 25.82
CA GLY A 333 18.92 -5.32 26.13
C GLY A 333 19.35 -4.38 24.99
N VAL A 334 18.66 -4.39 23.85
CA VAL A 334 18.99 -3.57 22.65
C VAL A 334 18.03 -2.37 22.54
N THR A 335 16.73 -2.57 22.77
CA THR A 335 15.76 -1.50 23.00
C THR A 335 14.93 -1.88 24.24
N VAL A 336 14.60 -0.91 25.10
CA VAL A 336 13.97 -1.16 26.42
C VAL A 336 12.76 -2.11 26.33
N VAL A 337 11.99 -2.02 25.24
CA VAL A 337 10.97 -2.99 24.84
C VAL A 337 11.18 -3.30 23.35
N THR A 338 11.16 -4.58 22.95
CA THR A 338 11.10 -5.04 21.56
C THR A 338 9.87 -5.89 21.34
N HIS A 339 9.29 -5.86 20.14
CA HIS A 339 8.27 -6.85 19.77
C HIS A 339 8.86 -8.26 19.74
N LYS A 340 8.05 -9.24 20.11
CA LYS A 340 8.37 -10.67 20.00
C LYS A 340 7.75 -11.18 18.70
N ILE A 341 8.58 -11.66 17.79
CA ILE A 341 8.09 -12.26 16.54
C ILE A 341 7.57 -13.69 16.78
N ASP A 342 6.60 -14.11 15.98
CA ASP A 342 6.24 -15.51 15.80
C ASP A 342 7.46 -16.23 15.21
N PRO A 343 7.97 -17.28 15.87
CA PRO A 343 9.11 -18.00 15.34
C PRO A 343 8.79 -18.68 14.00
N LEU A 344 7.54 -19.02 13.67
CA LEU A 344 7.21 -19.59 12.37
C LEU A 344 7.01 -18.48 11.32
N VAL A 345 8.11 -17.96 10.77
CA VAL A 345 8.09 -16.85 9.81
C VAL A 345 7.42 -17.21 8.48
N ASP A 346 7.32 -18.51 8.16
CA ASP A 346 6.61 -18.99 6.97
C ASP A 346 5.10 -18.76 7.05
N GLU A 347 4.51 -18.69 8.26
CA GLU A 347 3.09 -18.33 8.44
C GLU A 347 2.84 -16.87 8.02
N ALA A 348 3.76 -15.96 8.37
CA ALA A 348 3.67 -14.57 7.94
C ALA A 348 3.82 -14.43 6.41
N ARG A 349 4.71 -15.23 5.81
CA ARG A 349 4.88 -15.35 4.35
C ARG A 349 3.63 -15.88 3.66
N LEU A 350 3.00 -16.91 4.22
CA LEU A 350 1.73 -17.45 3.74
C LEU A 350 0.62 -16.40 3.83
N TYR A 351 0.55 -15.66 4.93
CA TYR A 351 -0.45 -14.61 5.13
C TYR A 351 -0.41 -13.56 4.01
N VAL A 352 0.77 -13.05 3.68
CA VAL A 352 0.94 -12.09 2.57
C VAL A 352 0.55 -12.72 1.23
N THR A 353 0.94 -13.97 0.99
CA THR A 353 0.60 -14.68 -0.25
C THR A 353 -0.92 -14.79 -0.41
N LEU A 354 -1.64 -15.17 0.65
CA LEU A 354 -3.10 -15.25 0.66
C LEU A 354 -3.76 -13.88 0.45
N ASP A 355 -3.23 -12.83 1.07
CA ASP A 355 -3.70 -11.46 0.84
C ASP A 355 -3.52 -11.05 -0.63
N MET A 356 -2.38 -11.37 -1.25
CA MET A 356 -2.13 -11.07 -2.65
C MET A 356 -3.05 -11.86 -3.59
N ILE A 357 -3.35 -13.13 -3.29
CA ILE A 357 -4.37 -13.90 -4.02
C ILE A 357 -5.75 -13.26 -3.87
N ALA A 358 -6.15 -12.92 -2.64
CA ALA A 358 -7.44 -12.31 -2.35
C ALA A 358 -7.59 -10.91 -2.97
N SER A 359 -6.48 -10.19 -3.17
CA SER A 359 -6.46 -8.90 -3.85
C SER A 359 -6.75 -8.99 -5.36
N ARG A 360 -6.74 -10.21 -5.93
CA ARG A 360 -6.85 -10.50 -7.38
C ARG A 360 -5.77 -9.81 -8.21
N SER A 361 -4.61 -9.54 -7.63
CA SER A 361 -3.48 -8.87 -8.30
C SER A 361 -2.28 -9.78 -8.52
N LEU A 362 -2.42 -11.09 -8.29
CA LEU A 362 -1.33 -12.05 -8.45
C LEU A 362 -1.54 -12.84 -9.75
N ARG A 363 -0.60 -12.80 -10.68
CA ARG A 363 -0.66 -13.61 -11.93
C ARG A 363 0.12 -14.92 -11.84
N ALA A 364 1.15 -14.95 -11.00
CA ALA A 364 1.93 -16.15 -10.76
C ALA A 364 2.58 -16.11 -9.38
N LEU A 365 2.91 -17.27 -8.85
CA LEU A 365 3.74 -17.40 -7.66
C LEU A 365 4.66 -18.63 -7.75
N GLY A 366 5.79 -18.58 -7.05
CA GLY A 366 6.71 -19.69 -6.92
C GLY A 366 7.52 -19.60 -5.64
N HIS A 367 8.23 -20.67 -5.30
CA HIS A 367 9.16 -20.68 -4.18
C HIS A 367 10.57 -20.89 -4.69
N VAL A 368 11.52 -20.17 -4.10
CA VAL A 368 12.94 -20.28 -4.43
C VAL A 368 13.73 -20.46 -3.15
N SER A 369 14.74 -21.32 -3.16
CA SER A 369 15.62 -21.50 -2.01
C SER A 369 16.48 -20.25 -1.74
N GLY A 370 17.22 -20.24 -0.63
CA GLY A 370 18.25 -19.22 -0.36
C GLY A 370 18.25 -18.65 1.06
N VAL A 371 17.19 -18.87 1.86
CA VAL A 371 17.24 -18.58 3.30
C VAL A 371 17.89 -19.75 4.05
N GLY A 372 17.71 -20.96 3.55
CA GLY A 372 18.18 -22.21 4.14
C GLY A 372 17.26 -22.67 5.27
N PRO A 373 16.92 -23.97 5.34
CA PRO A 373 15.94 -24.48 6.29
C PRO A 373 16.44 -24.32 7.73
N ALA A 374 15.52 -23.99 8.63
CA ALA A 374 15.78 -23.79 10.05
C ALA A 374 14.63 -24.39 10.88
N GLY A 375 14.90 -25.49 11.57
CA GLY A 375 13.96 -26.09 12.52
C GLY A 375 14.15 -25.57 13.95
N ARG A 376 13.36 -26.11 14.89
CA ARG A 376 13.37 -25.73 16.32
C ARG A 376 14.75 -25.84 16.99
N GLY A 377 15.55 -26.83 16.61
CA GLY A 377 16.90 -27.05 17.13
C GLY A 377 18.01 -26.31 16.38
N SER A 378 17.71 -25.50 15.36
CA SER A 378 18.74 -24.86 14.52
C SER A 378 19.54 -23.78 15.25
N GLY A 379 19.01 -23.25 16.36
CA GLY A 379 19.61 -22.12 17.07
C GLY A 379 19.57 -20.79 16.32
N ARG A 380 18.89 -20.72 15.16
CA ARG A 380 18.78 -19.46 14.39
C ARG A 380 17.95 -18.44 15.13
N VAL A 381 18.47 -17.22 15.17
CA VAL A 381 17.83 -16.06 15.77
C VAL A 381 17.97 -14.84 14.86
N ASN A 382 17.05 -13.89 14.99
CA ASN A 382 17.17 -12.59 14.33
C ASN A 382 18.04 -11.61 15.17
N TYR A 383 18.11 -10.35 14.73
CA TYR A 383 18.93 -9.31 15.36
C TYR A 383 18.54 -9.04 16.83
N THR A 384 17.26 -9.19 17.19
CA THR A 384 16.75 -9.03 18.57
C THR A 384 16.83 -10.33 19.38
N ARG A 385 17.55 -11.34 18.86
CA ARG A 385 17.71 -12.67 19.44
C ARG A 385 16.39 -13.44 19.61
N ASP A 386 15.39 -13.15 18.80
CA ASP A 386 14.19 -13.99 18.69
C ASP A 386 14.47 -15.19 17.79
N PRO A 387 14.14 -16.42 18.23
CA PRO A 387 14.29 -17.60 17.38
C PRO A 387 13.32 -17.54 16.21
N TYR A 388 13.74 -18.11 15.07
CA TYR A 388 12.86 -18.30 13.93
C TYR A 388 13.07 -19.65 13.26
N TYR A 389 12.01 -20.14 12.62
CA TYR A 389 11.92 -21.41 11.90
C TYR A 389 11.35 -21.15 10.52
N THR A 390 11.95 -21.80 9.52
CA THR A 390 11.55 -21.64 8.11
C THR A 390 11.90 -22.90 7.32
N ASP A 391 11.14 -23.18 6.27
CA ASP A 391 11.46 -24.15 5.22
C ASP A 391 12.69 -23.74 4.39
N GLY A 392 13.18 -22.51 4.55
CA GLY A 392 14.37 -21.99 3.89
C GLY A 392 14.12 -21.36 2.53
N ASN A 393 12.85 -21.26 2.13
CA ASN A 393 12.44 -20.68 0.85
C ASN A 393 12.08 -19.19 0.98
N ARG A 394 12.02 -18.54 -0.18
CA ARG A 394 11.42 -17.24 -0.40
C ARG A 394 10.21 -17.46 -1.31
N VAL A 395 9.08 -16.84 -0.99
CA VAL A 395 7.97 -16.79 -1.94
C VAL A 395 8.22 -15.66 -2.93
N VAL A 396 7.98 -15.92 -4.21
CA VAL A 396 8.10 -14.96 -5.30
C VAL A 396 6.70 -14.71 -5.86
N LEU A 397 6.23 -13.47 -5.76
CA LEU A 397 4.87 -13.06 -6.11
C LEU A 397 4.91 -12.14 -7.33
N PHE A 398 4.37 -12.60 -8.46
CA PHE A 398 4.31 -11.83 -9.70
C PHE A 398 3.00 -11.04 -9.74
N VAL A 399 3.10 -9.73 -9.61
CA VAL A 399 1.94 -8.84 -9.50
C VAL A 399 1.48 -8.42 -10.89
N SER A 400 0.17 -8.55 -11.13
CA SER A 400 -0.51 -8.18 -12.34
C SER A 400 -1.05 -6.75 -12.24
N SER A 401 -1.04 -6.05 -13.39
CA SER A 401 -1.76 -4.77 -13.53
C SER A 401 -3.27 -4.96 -13.65
N ASP A 402 -3.70 -6.13 -14.13
CA ASP A 402 -5.10 -6.50 -14.31
C ASP A 402 -5.60 -7.44 -13.21
N ARG A 403 -6.92 -7.49 -13.01
CA ARG A 403 -7.54 -8.45 -12.10
C ARG A 403 -7.36 -9.88 -12.62
N VAL A 404 -6.80 -10.74 -11.79
CA VAL A 404 -6.59 -12.16 -12.07
C VAL A 404 -7.55 -13.01 -11.24
N LEU A 405 -8.23 -13.96 -11.87
CA LEU A 405 -9.04 -14.95 -11.15
C LEU A 405 -8.12 -15.95 -10.47
N THR A 406 -8.48 -16.42 -9.28
CA THR A 406 -7.67 -17.39 -8.52
C THR A 406 -7.29 -18.64 -9.33
N LYS A 407 -8.20 -19.12 -10.19
CA LYS A 407 -7.96 -20.28 -11.07
C LYS A 407 -6.93 -20.04 -12.18
N ASP A 408 -6.63 -18.78 -12.50
CA ASP A 408 -5.74 -18.39 -13.58
C ASP A 408 -4.33 -18.03 -13.06
N ILE A 409 -4.12 -18.11 -11.73
CA ILE A 409 -2.82 -17.89 -11.11
C ILE A 409 -1.89 -19.06 -11.44
N LYS A 410 -0.75 -18.77 -12.07
CA LYS A 410 0.24 -19.79 -12.42
C LYS A 410 1.13 -20.12 -11.22
N TYR A 411 1.32 -21.40 -10.93
CA TYR A 411 2.34 -21.85 -9.98
C TYR A 411 3.63 -22.16 -10.73
N LEU A 412 4.76 -21.59 -10.30
CA LEU A 412 6.07 -21.92 -10.85
C LEU A 412 6.63 -23.13 -10.10
N GLU A 413 6.86 -24.21 -10.83
CA GLU A 413 7.45 -25.47 -10.34
C GLU A 413 8.96 -25.32 -10.09
N TRP A 414 9.32 -24.49 -9.11
CA TRP A 414 10.70 -24.24 -8.74
C TRP A 414 11.13 -25.06 -7.53
N GLU A 415 10.61 -24.72 -6.36
CA GLU A 415 10.72 -25.47 -5.12
C GLU A 415 9.31 -25.78 -4.60
N GLU A 416 9.16 -26.96 -3.99
CA GLU A 416 7.96 -27.28 -3.21
C GLU A 416 8.21 -26.92 -1.74
N PRO A 417 7.40 -26.02 -1.15
CA PRO A 417 7.48 -25.73 0.28
C PRO A 417 7.28 -27.01 1.07
N GLN A 418 8.27 -27.38 1.89
CA GLN A 418 8.09 -28.48 2.81
C GLN A 418 7.11 -28.05 3.90
N SER A 419 6.19 -28.94 4.29
CA SER A 419 5.31 -28.64 5.42
C SER A 419 6.18 -28.36 6.64
N SER A 420 5.98 -27.19 7.27
CA SER A 420 6.71 -26.79 8.47
C SER A 420 6.35 -27.62 9.71
N ARG A 421 5.64 -28.75 9.57
CA ARG A 421 5.55 -29.75 10.63
C ARG A 421 6.98 -30.22 10.94
N PRO A 422 7.53 -29.86 12.11
CA PRO A 422 8.87 -30.29 12.45
C PRO A 422 8.89 -31.81 12.44
N ARG A 423 9.87 -32.42 11.78
CA ARG A 423 10.27 -33.78 12.17
C ARG A 423 10.88 -33.61 13.56
N ASN A 424 10.29 -34.31 14.53
CA ASN A 424 10.65 -34.25 15.95
C ASN A 424 12.15 -34.41 16.19
#